data_AF-A0A1F3YIM6-F1
#
_entry.id   AF-A0A1F3YIM6-F1
#
_cell.length_a   1.000
_cell.length_b   1.000
_cell.length_c   1.000
_cell.angle_alpha   90.00
_cell.angle_beta   90.00
_cell.angle_gamma   90.00
#
_symmetry.space_group_name_H-M   'P 1'
#
loop_
_entity.id
_entity.type
_entity.pdbx_description
1 polymer ?
#
loop_
_entity_poly.entity_id
_entity_poly.type
_entity_poly.pdbx_seq_one_letter_code
_entity_poly.pdbx_strand_id
1 'polypeptide(L)'
;MTKRRATGRKPKPFWERGYFQHGYWRGKERLGAVRLGPKGEWDGIYRWEAGHRAGETTTLKDAKQAVEQAVLVGASQLPLFE
;
A
#
# COMPACT_ATOMS: atom_id res chain seq x y z
N MET A 1 23.98 8.58 32.70
CA MET A 1 22.83 9.10 31.91
C MET A 1 22.76 8.34 30.58
N THR A 2 21.93 7.30 30.51
CA THR A 2 21.76 6.48 29.30
C THR A 2 20.96 7.29 28.27
N LYS A 3 21.60 7.72 27.18
CA LYS A 3 20.93 8.42 26.08
C LYS A 3 19.85 7.50 25.51
N ARG A 4 18.58 7.86 25.67
CA ARG A 4 17.46 7.19 24.98
C ARG A 4 17.76 7.26 23.47
N ARG A 5 18.03 6.11 22.85
CA ARG A 5 18.16 6.04 21.38
C ARG A 5 16.87 6.58 20.79
N ALA A 6 16.96 7.63 19.99
CA ALA A 6 15.84 8.10 19.19
C ALA A 6 15.39 6.92 18.32
N THR A 7 14.20 6.40 18.58
CA THR A 7 13.56 5.41 17.72
C THR A 7 13.43 6.06 16.35
N GLY A 8 14.24 5.62 15.39
CA GLY A 8 14.30 6.20 14.05
C GLY A 8 12.88 6.30 13.48
N ARG A 9 12.48 7.51 13.04
CA ARG A 9 11.18 7.72 12.40
C ARG A 9 11.09 6.76 11.21
N LYS A 10 10.12 5.84 11.23
CA LYS A 10 9.80 5.04 10.04
C LYS A 10 9.50 6.02 8.89
N PRO A 11 10.06 5.80 7.69
CA PRO A 11 9.83 6.70 6.56
C PRO A 11 8.34 6.81 6.28
N LYS A 12 7.89 8.00 5.89
CA LYS A 12 6.49 8.19 5.48
C LYS A 12 6.22 7.35 4.23
N PRO A 13 5.12 6.60 4.18
CA PRO A 13 4.74 5.92 2.95
C PRO A 13 4.49 6.90 1.81
N PHE A 14 4.76 6.49 0.57
CA PHE A 14 4.54 7.29 -0.62
C PHE A 14 4.08 6.44 -1.80
N TRP A 15 3.44 7.09 -2.76
CA TRP A 15 3.02 6.46 -4.02
C TRP A 15 4.08 6.65 -5.10
N GLU A 16 4.42 5.57 -5.76
CA GLU A 16 5.22 5.54 -6.98
C GLU A 16 4.30 5.21 -8.17
N ARG A 17 4.44 5.96 -9.26
CA ARG A 17 3.66 5.77 -10.49
C ARG A 17 4.49 4.97 -11.51
N GLY A 18 3.98 3.82 -11.90
CA GLY A 18 4.42 3.06 -13.08
C GLY A 18 3.44 3.21 -14.25
N TYR A 19 3.65 2.40 -15.29
CA TYR A 19 2.90 2.50 -16.54
C TYR A 19 1.46 1.92 -16.43
N PHE A 20 1.33 0.69 -15.92
CA PHE A 20 0.03 0.05 -15.59
C PHE A 20 -0.07 -0.34 -14.12
N GLN A 21 0.77 0.25 -13.28
CA GLN A 21 0.80 -0.05 -11.86
C GLN A 21 1.17 1.20 -11.06
N HIS A 22 0.63 1.33 -9.86
CA HIS A 22 1.08 2.27 -8.84
C HIS A 22 1.51 1.47 -7.62
N GLY A 23 2.72 1.69 -7.12
CA GLY A 23 3.24 1.05 -5.91
C GLY A 23 3.10 1.97 -4.70
N TYR A 24 2.65 1.43 -3.57
CA TYR A 24 2.68 2.12 -2.29
C TYR A 24 3.85 1.61 -1.47
N TRP A 25 4.79 2.49 -1.16
CA TRP A 25 6.10 2.12 -0.62
C TRP A 25 6.37 2.81 0.72
N ARG A 26 7.11 2.15 1.59
CA ARG A 26 7.70 2.72 2.80
C ARG A 26 9.19 2.38 2.84
N GLY A 27 10.03 3.34 2.46
CA GLY A 27 11.45 3.07 2.26
C GLY A 27 11.64 2.07 1.12
N LYS A 28 12.19 0.88 1.42
CA LYS A 28 12.39 -0.23 0.47
C LYS A 28 11.27 -1.28 0.50
N GLU A 29 10.31 -1.13 1.41
CA GLU A 29 9.22 -2.08 1.62
C GLU A 29 8.01 -1.69 0.77
N ARG A 30 7.49 -2.62 -0.05
CA ARG A 30 6.24 -2.42 -0.79
C ARG A 30 5.06 -2.80 0.10
N LEU A 31 4.23 -1.83 0.45
CA LEU A 31 3.07 -2.02 1.32
C LEU A 31 1.81 -2.41 0.54
N GLY A 32 1.71 -1.98 -0.72
CA GLY A 32 0.61 -2.34 -1.60
C GLY A 32 0.83 -1.89 -3.03
N ALA A 33 -0.10 -2.22 -3.91
CA ALA A 33 -0.09 -1.79 -5.30
C ALA A 33 -1.49 -1.65 -5.86
N VAL A 34 -1.64 -0.81 -6.88
CA VAL A 34 -2.82 -0.71 -7.74
C VAL A 34 -2.39 -1.04 -9.16
N ARG A 35 -3.01 -2.03 -9.78
CA ARG A 35 -2.77 -2.45 -11.16
C ARG A 35 -3.95 -2.05 -12.04
N LEU A 36 -3.64 -1.65 -13.26
CA LEU A 36 -4.58 -1.42 -14.34
C LEU A 36 -4.46 -2.58 -15.33
N GLY A 37 -5.52 -2.87 -16.07
CA GLY A 37 -5.42 -3.76 -17.24
C GLY A 37 -4.40 -3.23 -18.26
N PRO A 38 -3.79 -4.09 -19.08
CA PRO A 38 -2.84 -3.66 -20.11
C PRO A 38 -3.54 -2.76 -21.16
N LYS A 39 -2.75 -1.93 -21.84
CA LYS A 39 -3.28 -1.02 -22.90
C LYS A 39 -3.91 -1.83 -24.02
N GLY A 40 -5.19 -1.55 -24.29
CA GLY A 40 -6.01 -2.27 -25.27
C GLY A 40 -7.01 -3.25 -24.64
N GLU A 41 -6.78 -3.65 -23.39
CA GLU A 41 -7.64 -4.60 -22.64
C GLU A 41 -8.08 -4.02 -21.28
N TRP A 42 -7.98 -2.70 -21.11
CA TRP A 42 -8.41 -2.08 -19.87
C TRP A 42 -9.94 -2.03 -19.79
N ASP A 43 -10.46 -2.78 -18.84
CA ASP A 43 -11.88 -2.94 -18.47
C ASP A 43 -12.44 -1.77 -17.63
N GLY A 44 -11.66 -0.71 -17.42
CA GLY A 44 -12.04 0.40 -16.53
C GLY A 44 -11.92 0.07 -15.04
N ILE A 45 -11.39 -1.11 -14.68
CA ILE A 45 -11.28 -1.56 -13.30
C ILE A 45 -9.85 -1.39 -12.81
N TYR A 46 -9.73 -0.85 -11.60
CA TYR A 46 -8.50 -0.75 -10.84
C TYR A 46 -8.45 -1.86 -9.80
N ARG A 47 -7.47 -2.75 -9.95
CA ARG A 47 -7.25 -3.88 -9.05
C ARG A 47 -6.21 -3.49 -8.04
N TRP A 48 -6.47 -3.66 -6.76
CA TRP A 48 -5.53 -3.27 -5.72
C TRP A 48 -5.22 -4.42 -4.77
N GLU A 49 -4.01 -4.40 -4.21
CA GLU A 49 -3.50 -5.39 -3.27
C GLU A 49 -2.70 -4.71 -2.16
N ALA A 50 -2.84 -5.18 -0.91
CA ALA A 50 -2.09 -4.72 0.25
C ALA A 50 -2.07 -5.82 1.33
N GLY A 51 -0.88 -6.37 1.61
CA GLY A 51 -0.75 -7.52 2.50
C GLY A 51 -1.60 -8.71 2.02
N HIS A 52 -2.47 -9.23 2.88
CA HIS A 52 -3.40 -10.33 2.56
C HIS A 52 -4.75 -9.85 2.00
N ARG A 53 -4.91 -8.55 1.70
CA ARG A 53 -6.15 -7.97 1.19
C ARG A 53 -5.98 -7.57 -0.27
N ALA A 54 -7.04 -7.75 -1.03
CA ALA A 54 -7.13 -7.29 -2.41
C ALA A 54 -8.58 -6.91 -2.73
N GLY A 55 -8.76 -6.16 -3.80
CA GLY A 55 -10.08 -5.77 -4.28
C GLY A 55 -10.04 -5.04 -5.61
N GLU A 56 -11.21 -4.64 -6.06
CA GLU A 56 -11.41 -3.97 -7.34
C GLU A 56 -12.24 -2.71 -7.13
N THR A 57 -11.95 -1.65 -7.89
CA THR A 57 -12.70 -0.38 -7.86
C THR A 57 -12.76 0.21 -9.26
N THR A 58 -13.68 1.14 -9.49
CA THR A 58 -13.80 1.83 -10.80
C THR A 58 -12.96 3.10 -10.90
N THR A 59 -12.32 3.54 -9.80
CA THR A 59 -11.51 4.76 -9.81
C THR A 59 -10.13 4.54 -9.17
N LEU A 60 -9.11 5.18 -9.74
CA LEU A 60 -7.75 5.11 -9.19
C LEU A 60 -7.68 5.65 -7.75
N LYS A 61 -8.50 6.66 -7.44
CA LYS A 61 -8.54 7.29 -6.12
C LYS A 61 -9.01 6.29 -5.07
N ASP A 62 -10.11 5.58 -5.35
CA ASP A 62 -10.68 4.60 -4.42
C ASP A 62 -9.75 3.41 -4.24
N ALA A 63 -9.12 2.93 -5.32
CA ALA A 63 -8.10 1.88 -5.24
C ALA A 63 -6.91 2.28 -4.34
N LYS A 64 -6.39 3.51 -4.49
CA LYS A 64 -5.30 4.01 -3.63
C LYS A 64 -5.74 4.13 -2.17
N GLN A 65 -6.93 4.69 -1.93
CA GLN A 65 -7.48 4.80 -0.59
C GLN A 65 -7.67 3.43 0.06
N ALA A 66 -8.14 2.43 -0.70
CA ALA A 66 -8.33 1.08 -0.19
C ALA A 66 -7.00 0.41 0.20
N VAL A 67 -5.93 0.62 -0.57
CA VAL A 67 -4.57 0.20 -0.21
C VAL A 67 -4.12 0.86 1.09
N GLU A 68 -4.28 2.19 1.21
CA GLU A 68 -3.89 2.92 2.41
C GLU A 68 -4.64 2.42 3.65
N GLN A 69 -5.95 2.18 3.54
CA GLN A 69 -6.76 1.63 4.63
C GLN A 69 -6.35 0.19 4.98
N ALA A 70 -6.12 -0.66 3.99
CA ALA A 70 -5.68 -2.04 4.21
C ALA A 70 -4.31 -2.09 4.90
N VAL A 71 -3.39 -1.22 4.51
CA VAL A 71 -2.08 -1.07 5.16
C VAL A 71 -2.23 -0.54 6.58
N LEU A 72 -3.10 0.43 6.83
CA LEU A 72 -3.33 0.97 8.17
C LEU A 72 -3.88 -0.11 9.10
N VAL A 73 -4.87 -0.88 8.65
CA VAL A 73 -5.42 -1.98 9.45
C VAL A 73 -4.41 -3.11 9.63
N GLY A 74 -3.64 -3.46 8.60
CA GLY A 74 -2.57 -4.46 8.70
C GLY A 74 -1.41 -4.03 9.60
N ALA A 75 -1.08 -2.74 9.64
CA ALA A 75 -0.10 -2.17 10.57
C ALA A 75 -0.60 -2.18 12.02
N SER A 76 -1.91 -2.20 12.23
CA SER A 76 -2.56 -2.34 13.54
C SER A 76 -2.74 -3.79 13.98
N GLN A 77 -2.34 -4.80 13.19
CA GLN A 77 -2.47 -6.19 13.61
C GLN A 77 -1.55 -6.46 14.82
N LEU A 78 -2.19 -6.65 15.98
CA LEU A 78 -1.53 -6.93 17.25
C LEU A 78 -0.75 -8.26 17.16
N PRO A 79 0.40 -8.39 17.86
CA PRO A 79 1.11 -9.65 17.93
C PRO A 79 0.15 -10.74 18.45
N LEU A 80 0.02 -11.82 17.68
CA LEU A 80 -0.97 -12.88 17.96
C LEU A 80 -0.54 -13.77 19.14
N PHE A 81 0.71 -13.68 19.59
CA PHE A 81 1.24 -14.43 20.73
C PHE A 81 2.31 -13.59 21.46
N GLU A 82 2.27 -13.62 22.80
CA GLU A 82 3.39 -13.23 23.69
C GLU A 82 4.32 -14.42 23.95
#